data_AF-A0A0G1SA45-F1
#
_entry.id   AF-A0A0G1SA45-F1
#
_cell.length_a   1.000
_cell.length_b   1.000
_cell.length_c   1.000
_cell.angle_alpha   90.00
_cell.angle_beta   90.00
_cell.angle_gamma   90.00
#
_symmetry.space_group_name_H-M   'P 1'
#
loop_
_entity.id
_entity.type
_entity.pdbx_description
1 polymer ?
#
loop_
_entity_poly.entity_id
_entity_poly.type
_entity_poly.pdbx_seq_one_letter_code
_entity_poly.pdbx_strand_id
1 'polypeptide(L)'
;MSGFHWLILPAAMLISALFIPFLFKHRFIAGKTIGSALRRARKCEKSGIVASIDHLGEDIKSVEQVAVEIEEYLNLIDKIKKNGLKANIAVKPTSLGLALPAANRPAGKMIFAVAIEIITQKAKRENMSVWLDMEDSRFTHDTVDIAIWLNELGCRNIG
;
A
#
# COMPACT_ATOMS: atom_id res chain seq x y z
N MET A 1 34.24 0.02 -45.13
CA MET A 1 33.48 -0.83 -44.19
C MET A 1 33.43 -0.16 -42.81
N SER A 2 32.66 0.92 -42.62
CA SER A 2 32.65 1.67 -41.33
C SER A 2 31.26 2.14 -40.85
N GLY A 3 30.17 1.63 -41.44
CA GLY A 3 28.80 2.06 -41.07
C GLY A 3 28.18 1.30 -39.89
N PHE A 4 28.77 0.18 -39.44
CA PHE A 4 28.10 -0.75 -38.53
C PHE A 4 28.23 -0.37 -37.04
N HIS A 5 29.27 0.37 -36.65
CA HIS A 5 29.52 0.70 -35.23
C HIS A 5 28.64 1.84 -34.70
N TRP A 6 28.09 2.71 -35.57
CA TRP A 6 27.31 3.87 -35.15
C TRP A 6 25.90 3.52 -34.65
N LEU A 7 25.36 2.35 -35.01
CA LEU A 7 24.03 1.89 -34.58
C LEU A 7 24.05 1.10 -33.26
N ILE A 8 25.21 0.53 -32.89
CA ILE A 8 25.34 -0.33 -31.71
C ILE A 8 25.32 0.49 -30.41
N LEU A 9 25.97 1.65 -30.39
CA LEU A 9 26.02 2.52 -29.21
C LEU A 9 24.64 3.11 -28.83
N PRO A 10 23.84 3.68 -29.76
CA PRO A 10 22.48 4.13 -29.46
C PRO A 10 21.56 2.98 -29.03
N ALA A 11 21.66 1.82 -29.68
CA ALA A 11 20.86 0.64 -29.33
C ALA A 11 21.21 0.09 -27.93
N ALA A 12 22.50 0.01 -27.59
CA ALA A 12 22.95 -0.39 -26.26
C ALA A 12 22.52 0.59 -25.17
N MET A 13 22.54 1.91 -25.45
CA MET A 13 22.02 2.92 -24.52
C MET A 13 20.50 2.82 -24.34
N LEU A 14 19.73 2.55 -25.40
CA LEU A 14 18.28 2.34 -25.32
C LEU A 14 17.93 1.08 -24.53
N ILE A 15 18.64 -0.03 -24.78
CA ILE A 15 18.48 -1.27 -24.02
C ILE A 15 18.81 -0.99 -22.56
N SER A 16 19.95 -0.36 -22.25
CA SER A 16 20.33 0.00 -20.88
C SER A 16 19.29 0.89 -20.20
N ALA A 17 18.80 1.93 -20.88
CA ALA A 17 17.84 2.90 -20.34
C ALA A 17 16.47 2.28 -20.02
N LEU A 18 16.05 1.25 -20.75
CA LEU A 18 14.77 0.57 -20.50
C LEU A 18 14.93 -0.67 -19.59
N PHE A 19 16.06 -1.36 -19.67
CA PHE A 19 16.27 -2.66 -19.04
C PHE A 19 16.79 -2.54 -17.61
N ILE A 20 17.68 -1.56 -17.33
CA ILE A 20 18.22 -1.35 -15.99
C ILE A 20 17.11 -0.96 -15.00
N PRO A 21 16.23 0.03 -15.26
CA PRO A 21 15.16 0.38 -14.32
C PRO A 21 14.20 -0.79 -14.06
N PHE A 22 13.93 -1.59 -15.09
CA PHE A 22 13.07 -2.77 -14.99
C PHE A 22 13.66 -3.83 -14.04
N LEU A 23 14.97 -4.12 -14.16
CA LEU A 23 15.68 -5.04 -13.26
C LEU A 23 15.67 -4.55 -11.80
N PHE A 24 15.91 -3.26 -11.58
CA PHE A 24 15.96 -2.71 -10.23
C PHE A 24 14.57 -2.64 -9.57
N LYS A 25 13.49 -2.46 -10.33
CA LYS A 25 12.12 -2.40 -9.79
C LYS A 25 11.74 -3.64 -8.97
N HIS A 26 12.14 -4.83 -9.42
CA HIS A 26 11.83 -6.09 -8.74
C HIS A 26 12.56 -6.30 -7.40
N ARG A 27 13.58 -5.48 -7.12
CA ARG A 27 14.24 -5.46 -5.81
C ARG A 27 13.38 -4.78 -4.75
N PHE A 28 12.59 -3.78 -5.15
CA PHE A 28 11.83 -2.92 -4.25
C PHE A 28 10.31 -3.21 -4.28
N ILE A 29 9.78 -3.69 -5.40
CA ILE A 29 8.35 -3.98 -5.58
C ILE A 29 8.16 -5.48 -5.81
N ALA A 30 7.32 -6.11 -4.99
CA ALA A 30 7.09 -7.56 -5.05
C ALA A 30 6.42 -8.03 -6.36
N GLY A 31 5.65 -7.14 -7.01
CA GLY A 31 5.00 -7.36 -8.30
C GLY A 31 3.73 -6.53 -8.43
N LYS A 32 2.96 -6.74 -9.52
CA LYS A 32 1.69 -6.04 -9.80
C LYS A 32 0.45 -6.74 -9.25
N THR A 33 0.61 -7.87 -8.56
CA THR A 33 -0.51 -8.69 -8.11
C THR A 33 -0.33 -9.08 -6.65
N ILE A 34 -1.44 -9.23 -5.92
CA ILE A 34 -1.43 -9.74 -4.55
C ILE A 34 -0.66 -11.07 -4.47
N GLY A 35 -0.88 -11.99 -5.41
CA GLY A 35 -0.15 -13.26 -5.45
C GLY A 35 1.38 -13.09 -5.51
N SER A 36 1.88 -12.04 -6.17
CA SER A 36 3.31 -11.73 -6.19
C SER A 36 3.80 -11.20 -4.84
N ALA A 37 3.01 -10.34 -4.18
CA ALA A 37 3.27 -9.89 -2.82
C ALA A 37 3.33 -11.07 -1.82
N LEU A 38 2.36 -11.98 -1.87
CA LEU A 38 2.31 -13.15 -0.98
C LEU A 38 3.50 -14.10 -1.19
N ARG A 39 3.91 -14.33 -2.44
CA ARG A 39 5.12 -15.14 -2.73
C ARG A 39 6.37 -14.50 -2.12
N ARG A 40 6.47 -13.17 -2.14
CA ARG A 40 7.59 -12.45 -1.52
C ARG A 40 7.51 -12.49 0.01
N ALA A 41 6.32 -12.27 0.58
CA ALA A 41 6.07 -12.39 2.01
C ALA A 41 6.44 -13.79 2.54
N ARG A 42 6.10 -14.86 1.82
CA ARG A 42 6.52 -16.22 2.19
C ARG A 42 8.03 -16.40 2.22
N LYS A 43 8.76 -15.76 1.31
CA LYS A 43 10.24 -15.80 1.32
C LYS A 43 10.79 -15.09 2.56
N CYS A 44 10.23 -13.94 2.93
CA CYS A 44 10.59 -13.26 4.17
C CYS A 44 10.31 -14.12 5.40
N GLU A 45 9.13 -14.74 5.48
CA GLU A 45 8.75 -15.61 6.59
C GLU A 45 9.69 -16.81 6.75
N LYS A 46 10.08 -17.46 5.63
CA LYS A 46 11.09 -18.53 5.62
C LYS A 46 12.46 -18.09 6.14
N SER A 47 12.74 -16.79 6.09
CA SER A 47 13.95 -16.17 6.65
C SER A 47 13.74 -15.60 8.06
N GLY A 48 12.61 -15.89 8.71
CA GLY A 48 12.29 -15.41 10.05
C GLY A 48 11.80 -13.96 10.12
N ILE A 49 11.45 -13.35 8.99
CA ILE A 49 11.03 -11.94 8.89
C ILE A 49 9.53 -11.87 8.63
N VAL A 50 8.79 -11.12 9.46
CA VAL A 50 7.38 -10.80 9.23
C VAL A 50 7.29 -9.68 8.20
N ALA A 51 6.57 -9.91 7.11
CA ALA A 51 6.37 -8.89 6.09
C ALA A 51 5.25 -7.91 6.48
N SER A 52 5.44 -6.61 6.19
CA SER A 52 4.34 -5.65 6.05
C SER A 52 4.06 -5.45 4.57
N ILE A 53 2.81 -5.59 4.15
CA ILE A 53 2.39 -5.49 2.75
C ILE A 53 1.68 -4.16 2.53
N ASP A 54 2.22 -3.34 1.63
CA ASP A 54 1.66 -2.07 1.18
C ASP A 54 1.02 -2.27 -0.21
N HIS A 55 -0.23 -1.84 -0.36
CA HIS A 55 -0.91 -1.81 -1.64
C HIS A 55 -0.67 -0.45 -2.31
N LEU A 56 0.08 -0.47 -3.41
CA LEU A 56 0.43 0.73 -4.15
C LEU A 56 -0.69 1.08 -5.15
N GLY A 57 -1.62 1.93 -4.72
CA GLY A 57 -2.67 2.54 -5.55
C GLY A 57 -2.23 3.82 -6.27
N GLU A 58 -3.11 4.34 -7.12
CA GLU A 58 -3.00 5.69 -7.71
C GLU A 58 -3.58 6.74 -6.76
N ASP A 59 -3.29 8.02 -7.01
CA ASP A 59 -3.84 9.13 -6.24
C ASP A 59 -5.39 9.14 -6.29
N ILE A 60 -6.01 9.12 -5.11
CA ILE A 60 -7.46 9.09 -4.94
C ILE A 60 -8.05 10.48 -5.14
N LYS A 61 -9.06 10.55 -6.02
CA LYS A 61 -9.73 11.78 -6.45
C LYS A 61 -11.23 11.78 -6.20
N SER A 62 -11.81 10.64 -5.81
CA SER A 62 -13.23 10.54 -5.50
C SER A 62 -13.52 9.52 -4.38
N VAL A 63 -14.72 9.60 -3.82
CA VAL A 63 -15.19 8.68 -2.76
C VAL A 63 -15.38 7.26 -3.31
N GLU A 64 -15.78 7.14 -4.57
CA GLU A 64 -15.94 5.85 -5.25
C GLU A 64 -14.60 5.12 -5.37
N GLN A 65 -13.51 5.85 -5.58
CA GLN A 65 -12.16 5.27 -5.60
C GLN A 65 -11.72 4.80 -4.21
N VAL A 66 -12.12 5.50 -3.13
CA VAL A 66 -11.90 5.03 -1.74
C VAL A 66 -12.59 3.69 -1.51
N ALA A 67 -13.83 3.53 -1.99
CA ALA A 67 -14.56 2.27 -1.85
C ALA A 67 -13.84 1.10 -2.55
N VAL A 68 -13.28 1.35 -3.75
CA VAL A 68 -12.45 0.35 -4.45
C VAL A 68 -11.19 0.01 -3.65
N GLU A 69 -10.51 1.01 -3.08
CA GLU A 69 -9.29 0.80 -2.30
C GLU A 69 -9.57 -0.02 -1.02
N ILE A 70 -10.69 0.22 -0.35
CA ILE A 70 -11.14 -0.58 0.80
C ILE A 70 -11.28 -2.06 0.38
N GLU A 71 -11.98 -2.34 -0.72
CA GLU A 71 -12.16 -3.71 -1.21
C GLU A 71 -10.83 -4.40 -1.53
N GLU A 72 -9.86 -3.67 -2.07
CA GLU A 72 -8.51 -4.22 -2.31
C GLU A 72 -7.79 -4.58 -1.00
N TYR A 73 -7.89 -3.76 0.05
CA TYR A 73 -7.35 -4.11 1.36
C TYR A 73 -8.07 -5.29 2.01
N LEU A 74 -9.39 -5.38 1.91
CA LEU A 74 -10.17 -6.52 2.42
C LEU A 74 -9.78 -7.82 1.70
N ASN A 75 -9.67 -7.76 0.37
CA ASN A 75 -9.20 -8.87 -0.49
C ASN A 75 -7.75 -9.27 -0.16
N LEU A 76 -6.86 -8.30 0.10
CA LEU A 76 -5.49 -8.56 0.52
C LEU A 76 -5.46 -9.30 1.86
N ILE A 77 -6.20 -8.81 2.86
CA ILE A 77 -6.32 -9.44 4.19
C ILE A 77 -6.80 -10.89 4.05
N ASP A 78 -7.88 -11.13 3.29
CA ASP A 78 -8.40 -12.47 3.05
C ASP A 78 -7.38 -13.39 2.40
N LYS A 79 -6.64 -12.88 1.41
CA LYS A 79 -5.63 -13.66 0.72
C LYS A 79 -4.42 -13.95 1.60
N ILE A 80 -3.96 -13.02 2.45
CA ILE A 80 -2.91 -13.28 3.44
C ILE A 80 -3.36 -14.41 4.37
N LYS A 81 -4.58 -14.30 4.92
CA LYS A 81 -5.13 -15.28 5.85
C LYS A 81 -5.29 -16.66 5.20
N LYS A 82 -5.92 -16.73 4.02
CA LYS A 82 -6.16 -17.98 3.29
C LYS A 82 -4.86 -18.71 2.96
N ASN A 83 -3.77 -17.98 2.77
CA ASN A 83 -2.47 -18.58 2.53
C ASN A 83 -1.74 -18.95 3.83
N GLY A 84 -2.26 -18.62 5.02
CA GLY A 84 -1.58 -18.90 6.29
C GLY A 84 -0.23 -18.18 6.39
N LEU A 85 -0.18 -16.93 5.95
CA LEU A 85 1.01 -16.08 6.06
C LEU A 85 0.95 -15.25 7.33
N LYS A 86 2.06 -15.18 8.06
CA LYS A 86 2.23 -14.18 9.12
C LYS A 86 2.73 -12.87 8.49
N ALA A 87 1.80 -11.95 8.24
CA ALA A 87 2.08 -10.63 7.68
C ALA A 87 1.12 -9.57 8.27
N ASN A 88 1.52 -8.31 8.19
CA ASN A 88 0.69 -7.15 8.50
C ASN A 88 0.46 -6.34 7.22
N ILE A 89 -0.40 -5.31 7.28
CA ILE A 89 -0.57 -4.36 6.17
C ILE A 89 -0.14 -2.96 6.59
N ALA A 90 0.35 -2.19 5.63
CA ALA A 90 0.58 -0.75 5.74
C ALA A 90 -0.42 -0.02 4.84
N VAL A 91 -0.94 1.10 5.32
CA VAL A 91 -2.01 1.86 4.68
C VAL A 91 -1.62 3.32 4.66
N LYS A 92 -1.81 3.98 3.52
CA LYS A 92 -1.66 5.43 3.39
C LYS A 92 -2.99 6.14 3.65
N PRO A 93 -3.11 7.01 4.66
CA PRO A 93 -4.32 7.80 4.89
C PRO A 93 -4.89 8.50 3.63
N THR A 94 -4.04 9.04 2.77
CA THR A 94 -4.48 9.74 1.55
C THR A 94 -5.10 8.80 0.51
N SER A 95 -4.65 7.53 0.45
CA SER A 95 -5.27 6.50 -0.39
C SER A 95 -6.62 6.04 0.14
N LEU A 96 -6.98 6.42 1.37
CA LEU A 96 -8.30 6.22 1.96
C LEU A 96 -9.12 7.52 2.04
N GLY A 97 -8.74 8.53 1.26
CA GLY A 97 -9.54 9.73 1.05
C GLY A 97 -9.23 10.89 1.99
N LEU A 98 -8.20 10.80 2.83
CA LEU A 98 -7.82 11.92 3.72
C LEU A 98 -7.49 13.21 2.94
N ALA A 99 -6.92 13.07 1.74
CA ALA A 99 -6.58 14.20 0.87
C ALA A 99 -7.76 14.74 0.04
N LEU A 100 -8.95 14.10 0.09
CA LEU A 100 -10.06 14.51 -0.76
C LEU A 100 -10.54 15.92 -0.40
N PRO A 101 -10.60 16.83 -1.40
CA PRO A 101 -11.09 18.18 -1.17
C PRO A 101 -12.58 18.14 -0.85
N ALA A 102 -12.98 18.90 0.16
CA ALA A 102 -14.36 19.14 0.48
C ALA A 102 -14.59 20.64 0.54
N ALA A 103 -15.75 21.10 0.05
CA ALA A 103 -16.12 22.52 0.08
C ALA A 103 -15.96 23.14 1.50
N ASN A 104 -16.07 22.30 2.53
CA ASN A 104 -15.57 22.54 3.87
C ASN A 104 -14.72 21.32 4.28
N ARG A 105 -13.47 21.53 4.71
CA ARG A 105 -12.46 20.51 5.09
C ARG A 105 -12.90 19.25 5.87
N PRO A 106 -13.98 19.16 6.68
CA PRO A 106 -14.28 17.93 7.43
C PRO A 106 -14.60 16.64 6.64
N ALA A 107 -14.87 16.65 5.32
CA ALA A 107 -15.30 15.41 4.67
C ALA A 107 -14.18 14.36 4.50
N GLY A 108 -12.95 14.77 4.13
CA GLY A 108 -11.83 13.84 3.90
C GLY A 108 -11.43 13.07 5.16
N LYS A 109 -11.36 13.75 6.31
CA LYS A 109 -11.09 13.12 7.61
C LYS A 109 -12.16 12.07 7.97
N MET A 110 -13.43 12.38 7.75
CA MET A 110 -14.52 11.44 8.04
C MET A 110 -14.55 10.25 7.08
N ILE A 111 -14.29 10.48 5.78
CA ILE A 111 -14.15 9.41 4.79
C ILE A 111 -13.03 8.45 5.19
N PHE A 112 -11.86 9.00 5.53
CA PHE A 112 -10.73 8.20 6.00
C PHE A 112 -11.08 7.43 7.28
N ALA A 113 -11.66 8.09 8.30
CA ALA A 113 -12.04 7.45 9.56
C ALA A 113 -12.93 6.22 9.35
N VAL A 114 -13.96 6.33 8.51
CA VAL A 114 -14.85 5.19 8.18
C VAL A 114 -14.09 4.10 7.42
N ALA A 115 -13.29 4.47 6.43
CA ALA A 115 -12.53 3.53 5.62
C ALA A 115 -11.54 2.71 6.46
N ILE A 116 -10.78 3.38 7.34
CA ILE A 116 -9.77 2.72 8.17
C ILE A 116 -10.41 1.87 9.27
N GLU A 117 -11.57 2.27 9.80
CA GLU A 117 -12.32 1.44 10.76
C GLU A 117 -12.69 0.10 10.13
N ILE A 118 -13.26 0.10 8.92
CA ILE A 118 -13.65 -1.11 8.19
C ILE A 118 -12.46 -2.05 8.02
N ILE A 119 -11.33 -1.54 7.53
CA ILE A 119 -10.11 -2.31 7.30
C ILE A 119 -9.55 -2.86 8.61
N THR A 120 -9.50 -2.03 9.66
CA THR A 120 -8.96 -2.41 10.97
C THR A 120 -9.81 -3.48 11.63
N GLN A 121 -11.13 -3.40 11.54
CA GLN A 121 -12.06 -4.41 12.06
C GLN A 121 -11.88 -5.75 11.32
N LYS A 122 -11.73 -5.73 9.99
CA LYS A 122 -11.44 -6.94 9.23
C LYS A 122 -10.09 -7.54 9.64
N ALA A 123 -9.03 -6.73 9.70
CA ALA A 123 -7.70 -7.18 10.11
C ALA A 123 -7.71 -7.77 11.53
N LYS A 124 -8.46 -7.16 12.46
CA LYS A 124 -8.62 -7.63 13.85
C LYS A 124 -9.19 -9.04 13.91
N ARG A 125 -10.25 -9.32 13.14
CA ARG A 125 -10.87 -10.66 13.06
C ARG A 125 -9.87 -11.71 12.58
N GLU A 126 -8.95 -11.32 11.70
CA GLU A 126 -7.92 -12.22 11.16
C GLU A 126 -6.61 -12.25 11.97
N ASN A 127 -6.55 -11.55 13.10
CA ASN A 127 -5.36 -11.37 13.96
C ASN A 127 -4.18 -10.71 13.22
N MET A 128 -4.46 -9.70 12.40
CA MET A 128 -3.45 -8.87 11.73
C MET A 128 -3.42 -7.44 12.26
N SER A 129 -2.22 -6.86 12.23
CA SER A 129 -2.02 -5.44 12.52
C SER A 129 -2.09 -4.61 11.24
N VAL A 130 -2.58 -3.38 11.39
CA VAL A 130 -2.63 -2.34 10.37
C VAL A 130 -1.68 -1.23 10.80
N TRP A 131 -0.75 -0.85 9.92
CA TRP A 131 0.15 0.28 10.13
C TRP A 131 -0.35 1.47 9.31
N LEU A 132 -0.51 2.61 9.96
CA LEU A 132 -0.80 3.88 9.31
C LEU A 132 0.50 4.58 8.94
N ASP A 133 0.74 4.72 7.64
CA ASP A 133 1.89 5.47 7.16
C ASP A 133 1.73 6.96 7.51
N MET A 134 2.78 7.55 8.07
CA MET A 134 2.86 8.99 8.25
C MET A 134 3.26 9.64 6.92
N GLU A 135 2.36 10.42 6.35
CA GLU A 135 2.55 11.08 5.05
C GLU A 135 2.99 12.55 5.24
N ASP A 136 2.67 13.42 4.27
CA ASP A 136 2.96 14.85 4.35
C ASP A 136 2.46 15.48 5.66
N SER A 137 3.22 16.43 6.20
CA SER A 137 2.92 17.18 7.42
C SER A 137 1.49 17.75 7.50
N ARG A 138 0.88 18.05 6.34
CA ARG A 138 -0.52 18.52 6.24
C ARG A 138 -1.54 17.51 6.74
N PHE A 139 -1.19 16.22 6.76
CA PHE A 139 -2.06 15.11 7.15
C PHE A 139 -1.74 14.54 8.54
N THR A 140 -0.59 14.88 9.12
CA THR A 140 -0.10 14.29 10.38
C THR A 140 -1.12 14.35 11.52
N HIS A 141 -1.71 15.52 11.77
CA HIS A 141 -2.66 15.68 12.87
C HIS A 141 -3.90 14.81 12.67
N ASP A 142 -4.47 14.82 11.45
CA ASP A 142 -5.66 14.02 11.16
C ASP A 142 -5.38 12.52 11.25
N THR A 143 -4.21 12.07 10.80
CA THR A 143 -3.76 10.68 10.93
C THR A 143 -3.63 10.25 12.40
N VAL A 144 -2.97 11.06 13.24
CA VAL A 144 -2.78 10.75 14.66
C VAL A 144 -4.11 10.78 15.41
N ASP A 145 -4.95 11.78 15.18
CA ASP A 145 -6.26 11.91 15.81
C ASP A 145 -7.12 10.67 15.54
N ILE A 146 -7.16 10.20 14.30
CA ILE A 146 -7.93 9.01 13.92
C ILE A 146 -7.35 7.74 14.53
N ALA A 147 -6.02 7.60 14.57
CA ALA A 147 -5.37 6.47 15.22
C ALA A 147 -5.71 6.38 16.73
N ILE A 148 -5.69 7.52 17.43
CA ILE A 148 -6.07 7.63 18.84
C ILE A 148 -7.56 7.30 19.00
N TRP A 149 -8.42 7.92 18.20
CA TRP A 149 -9.87 7.68 18.23
C TRP A 149 -10.23 6.20 18.03
N LEU A 150 -9.60 5.52 17.06
CA LEU A 150 -9.80 4.08 16.86
C LEU A 150 -9.30 3.25 18.06
N ASN A 151 -8.19 3.66 18.68
CA ASN A 151 -7.68 2.98 19.88
C ASN A 151 -8.68 3.08 21.05
N GLU A 152 -9.29 4.25 21.25
CA GLU A 152 -10.33 4.50 22.25
C GLU A 152 -11.59 3.65 22.00
N LEU A 153 -11.92 3.40 20.73
CA LEU A 153 -13.00 2.47 20.32
C LEU A 153 -12.62 0.98 20.46
N GLY A 154 -11.40 0.66 20.91
CA GLY A 154 -10.93 -0.72 21.14
C GLY A 154 -10.31 -1.40 19.91
N CYS A 155 -10.02 -0.67 18.85
CA CYS A 155 -9.18 -1.13 17.74
C CYS A 155 -7.70 -1.00 18.14
N ARG A 156 -7.17 -1.99 18.88
CA ARG A 156 -5.77 -2.00 19.35
C ARG A 156 -4.78 -2.62 18.36
N ASN A 157 -5.23 -3.04 17.19
CA ASN A 157 -4.42 -3.61 16.12
C ASN A 157 -4.03 -2.58 15.06
N ILE A 158 -4.16 -1.29 15.38
CA ILE A 158 -3.69 -0.18 14.55
C ILE A 158 -2.49 0.48 15.24
N GLY A 159 -1.48 0.84 14.45
CA GLY A 159 -0.25 1.50 14.92
C GLY A 159 0.37 2.39 13.88
#